data_AF-A0A9X2F6V3-F1
#
_entry.id   AF-A0A9X2F6V3-F1
#
_cell.length_a   1.000
_cell.length_b   1.000
_cell.length_c   1.000
_cell.angle_alpha   90.00
_cell.angle_beta   90.00
_cell.angle_gamma   90.00
#
_symmetry.space_group_name_H-M   'P 1'
#
loop_
_entity.id
_entity.type
_entity.pdbx_description
1 polymer ?
#
loop_
_entity_poly.entity_id
_entity_poly.type
_entity_poly.pdbx_seq_one_letter_code
_entity_poly.pdbx_strand_id
1 'polypeptide(L)' 'GEVHVGAMWQDTAQTVELTIDHAILGNDLNVAVDQFEPNPWNFLVGTMWALDERVQVIVEGGMGGRSYIITGLTHRY' A
#
# COMPACT_ATOMS: atom_id res chain seq x y z
N GLY A 1 23.42 -2.97 11.16
CA GLY A 1 22.44 -3.00 10.06
C GLY A 1 21.53 -4.18 10.27
N GLU A 2 20.30 -4.09 9.79
CA GLU A 2 19.26 -5.10 9.94
C GLU A 2 18.65 -5.40 8.57
N VAL A 3 18.25 -6.66 8.38
CA VAL A 3 17.50 -7.10 7.20
C VAL A 3 16.23 -7.74 7.72
N HIS A 4 15.08 -7.33 7.19
CA HIS A 4 13.79 -7.87 7.55
C HIS A 4 13.05 -8.37 6.32
N VAL A 5 12.35 -9.48 6.51
CA VAL A 5 11.49 -10.10 5.50
C VAL A 5 10.14 -10.33 6.14
N GLY A 6 9.08 -9.87 5.48
CA GLY A 6 7.71 -9.97 5.94
C GLY A 6 6.78 -10.45 4.84
N ALA A 7 5.67 -11.04 5.25
CA ALA A 7 4.56 -11.35 4.36
C ALA A 7 3.27 -10.90 5.03
N MET A 8 2.41 -10.23 4.28
CA MET A 8 1.11 -9.75 4.71
C MET A 8 0.06 -10.30 3.76
N TRP A 9 -0.97 -10.93 4.33
CA TRP A 9 -2.18 -11.29 3.59
C TRP A 9 -3.20 -10.17 3.78
N GLN A 10 -3.64 -9.57 2.68
CA GLN A 10 -4.68 -8.55 2.69
C GLN A 10 -5.71 -8.86 1.61
N ASP A 11 -6.82 -9.45 2.05
CA ASP A 11 -8.03 -9.66 1.25
C ASP A 11 -9.03 -8.57 1.66
N THR A 12 -9.20 -7.55 0.83
CA THR A 12 -10.11 -6.44 1.10
C THR A 12 -11.15 -6.38 -0.02
N ALA A 13 -12.38 -6.76 0.31
CA ALA A 13 -13.54 -6.45 -0.50
C ALA A 13 -14.07 -5.08 -0.08
N GLN A 14 -14.12 -4.13 -1.01
CA GLN A 14 -14.69 -2.82 -0.77
C GLN A 14 -15.87 -2.59 -1.71
N THR A 15 -17.06 -2.40 -1.15
CA THR A 15 -18.24 -1.93 -1.89
C THR A 15 -18.23 -0.41 -1.88
N VAL A 16 -18.08 0.20 -3.06
CA VAL A 16 -18.21 1.65 -3.22
C VAL A 16 -19.62 1.95 -3.69
N GLU A 17 -20.39 2.67 -2.87
CA GLU A 17 -21.69 3.22 -3.24
C GLU A 17 -21.47 4.63 -3.81
N LEU A 18 -21.62 4.78 -5.13
CA LEU A 18 -21.59 6.08 -5.80
C LEU A 18 -23.01 6.51 -6.16
N THR A 19 -23.43 7.66 -5.64
CA THR A 19 -24.64 8.36 -6.08
C THR A 19 -24.26 9.32 -7.21
N ILE A 20 -24.61 8.96 -8.45
CA ILE A 20 -24.36 9.82 -9.61
C ILE A 20 -25.57 10.73 -9.83
N ASP A 21 -25.39 12.03 -9.63
CA ASP A 21 -26.40 13.04 -9.93
C ASP A 21 -26.28 13.44 -11.41
N HIS A 22 -27.05 12.79 -12.31
CA HIS A 22 -26.94 12.97 -13.76
C HIS A 22 -28.27 13.36 -14.41
N ALA A 23 -28.29 14.51 -15.10
CA ALA A 23 -29.49 15.17 -15.63
C ALA A 23 -30.36 14.33 -16.60
N ILE A 24 -29.83 13.25 -17.19
CA ILE A 24 -30.55 12.36 -18.12
C ILE A 24 -30.91 11.01 -17.49
N LEU A 25 -30.14 10.54 -16.50
CA LEU A 25 -30.28 9.19 -15.94
C LEU A 25 -31.14 9.16 -14.67
N GLY A 26 -31.60 10.33 -14.21
CA GLY A 26 -32.31 10.49 -12.96
C GLY A 26 -31.35 10.60 -11.77
N ASN A 27 -31.85 11.21 -10.70
CA ASN A 27 -31.16 11.21 -9.42
C ASN A 27 -31.26 9.80 -8.83
N ASP A 28 -30.21 9.35 -8.15
CA ASP A 28 -30.11 8.05 -7.44
C ASP A 28 -29.69 6.83 -8.27
N LEU A 29 -28.83 6.99 -9.28
CA LEU A 29 -28.14 5.84 -9.87
C LEU A 29 -27.11 5.29 -8.86
N ASN A 30 -27.48 4.22 -8.15
CA ASN A 30 -26.59 3.48 -7.25
C ASN A 30 -25.71 2.53 -8.05
N VAL A 31 -24.43 2.85 -8.15
CA VAL A 31 -23.42 1.96 -8.74
C VAL A 31 -22.68 1.26 -7.60
N ALA A 32 -22.82 -0.06 -7.49
CA ALA A 32 -22.02 -0.90 -6.61
C ALA A 32 -20.86 -1.47 -7.43
N VAL A 33 -19.63 -1.09 -7.06
CA VAL A 33 -18.41 -1.65 -7.66
C VAL A 33 -17.78 -2.58 -6.64
N ASP A 34 -17.77 -3.88 -6.94
CA ASP A 34 -16.99 -4.86 -6.20
C ASP A 34 -15.52 -4.71 -6.61
N GLN A 35 -14.72 -4.06 -5.77
CA GLN A 35 -13.27 -4.07 -5.94
C GLN A 35 -12.72 -5.36 -5.32
N PHE A 36 -12.20 -6.24 -6.18
CA PHE A 36 -11.49 -7.46 -5.80
C PHE A 36 -10.02 -7.29 -6.15
N GLU A 37 -9.12 -7.45 -5.16
CA GLU A 37 -7.68 -7.49 -5.39
C GLU A 37 -7.29 -8.93 -5.74
N PRO A 38 -6.93 -9.24 -7.00
CA PRO A 38 -6.69 -10.62 -7.43
C PRO A 38 -5.44 -11.25 -6.82
N ASN A 39 -4.60 -10.46 -6.13
CA ASN A 39 -3.39 -10.94 -5.48
C ASN A 39 -3.30 -10.45 -4.02
N PRO A 40 -3.86 -11.19 -3.05
CA PRO A 40 -3.94 -10.77 -1.65
C PRO A 40 -2.61 -10.89 -0.88
N TRP A 41 -1.60 -11.55 -1.45
CA TRP A 41 -0.28 -11.65 -0.83
C TRP A 41 0.56 -10.41 -1.12
N ASN A 42 1.09 -9.78 -0.08
CA ASN A 42 2.12 -8.74 -0.17
C ASN A 42 3.38 -9.20 0.57
N PHE A 43 4.46 -9.39 -0.17
CA PHE A 43 5.79 -9.71 0.36
C PHE A 43 6.60 -8.44 0.52
N LEU A 44 7.34 -8.36 1.62
CA LEU A 44 8.09 -7.20 2.05
C LEU A 44 9.52 -7.63 2.29
N VAL A 45 10.48 -6.97 1.65
CA VAL A 45 11.90 -7.17 1.93
C VAL A 45 12.53 -5.81 2.15
N GLY A 46 13.12 -5.63 3.33
CA GLY A 46 13.71 -4.37 3.71
C GLY A 46 15.06 -4.52 4.38
N THR A 47 15.80 -3.44 4.34
CA THR A 47 17.15 -3.32 4.87
C THR A 47 17.31 -1.97 5.53
N MET A 48 18.03 -1.96 6.64
CA MET A 48 18.25 -0.77 7.42
C MET A 48 19.72 -0.67 7.84
N TRP A 49 20.35 0.45 7.55
CA TRP A 49 21.74 0.72 7.87
C TRP A 49 21.86 1.98 8.71
N ALA A 50 22.42 1.86 9.90
CA ALA A 50 22.96 3.02 10.62
C ALA A 50 24.36 3.29 10.04
N LEU A 51 24.50 4.40 9.32
CA LEU A 51 25.79 4.85 8.80
C LEU A 51 26.64 5.45 9.93
N ASP A 52 25.97 6.11 10.87
CA ASP A 52 26.53 6.66 12.10
C ASP A 52 25.43 6.71 13.19
N GLU A 53 25.76 7.10 14.41
CA GLU A 53 24.81 7.27 15.53
C GLU A 53 23.68 8.27 15.21
N ARG A 54 23.95 9.16 14.25
CA ARG A 54 23.05 10.22 13.81
C ARG A 54 22.33 9.92 12.50
N VAL A 55 22.85 9.03 11.66
CA VAL A 55 22.36 8.84 10.29
C VAL A 55 21.94 7.40 10.07
N GLN A 56 20.68 7.22 9.70
CA GLN A 56 20.10 5.92 9.41
C GLN A 56 19.41 5.95 8.05
N VAL A 57 19.63 4.90 7.25
CA VAL A 57 19.05 4.71 5.93
C VAL A 57 18.19 3.45 5.96
N ILE A 58 17.02 3.53 5.35
CA ILE A 58 16.12 2.39 5.15
C ILE A 58 15.76 2.27 3.66
N VAL A 59 15.76 1.04 3.16
CA VAL A 59 15.28 0.70 1.82
C VAL A 59 14.40 -0.54 1.96
N GLU A 60 13.16 -0.44 1.50
CA GLU A 60 12.18 -1.51 1.54
C GLU A 60 11.48 -1.66 0.19
N GLY A 61 11.34 -2.90 -0.27
CA GLY A 61 10.60 -3.26 -1.48
C GLY A 61 9.43 -4.18 -1.14
N GLY A 62 8.26 -3.83 -1.67
CA GLY A 62 7.04 -4.64 -1.61
C GLY A 62 6.71 -5.26 -2.97
N MET A 63 6.33 -6.53 -3.00
CA MET A 63 5.93 -7.28 -4.20
C MET A 63 4.70 -8.14 -3.91
N GLY A 64 3.69 -8.14 -4.79
CA GLY A 64 2.43 -8.84 -4.52
C GLY A 64 1.21 -8.21 -5.18
N GLY A 65 0.13 -8.03 -4.42
CA GLY A 65 -1.02 -7.19 -4.81
C GLY A 65 -0.65 -5.74 -5.08
N ARG A 66 0.38 -5.24 -4.41
CA ARG A 66 0.92 -3.90 -4.69
C ARG A 66 2.44 -3.89 -4.69
N SER A 67 3.01 -3.53 -5.83
CA SER A 67 4.45 -3.33 -5.99
C SER A 67 4.83 -1.92 -5.55
N TYR A 68 5.83 -1.79 -4.66
CA TYR A 68 6.32 -0.49 -4.22
C TYR A 68 7.78 -0.54 -3.76
N ILE A 69 8.42 0.62 -3.70
CA ILE A 69 9.74 0.81 -3.10
C ILE A 69 9.65 2.03 -2.18
N ILE A 70 10.05 1.86 -0.92
CA ILE A 70 10.18 2.93 0.07
C ILE A 70 11.66 3.11 0.37
N THR A 71 12.11 4.36 0.34
CA THR A 71 13.43 4.75 0.82
C THR A 71 13.28 5.83 1.88
N GLY A 72 14.14 5.80 2.89
CA GLY A 72 14.10 6.76 3.98
C GLY A 72 15.50 7.08 4.49
N LEU A 73 15.68 8.34 4.89
CA LEU A 73 16.89 8.84 5.53
C LEU A 73 16.50 9.58 6.80
N THR A 74 17.02 9.12 7.92
CA THR A 74 16.79 9.71 9.24
C THR A 74 18.09 10.35 9.72
N HIS A 75 18.02 11.61 10.12
CA HIS A 75 19.13 12.34 10.74
C HIS A 75 18.72 12.83 12.14
N ARG A 76 19.43 12.42 13.19
CA ARG A 76 19.23 12.88 14.58
C ARG A 76 20.26 13.96 14.93
N TYR A 77 19.77 15.10 15.42
CA TYR A 77 20.57 16.25 15.87
C TYR A 77 20.72 16.25 17.40
#